data_AF-A0A559JFV6-F1
#
_entry.id   AF-A0A559JFV6-F1
#
_cell.length_a   1.000
_cell.length_b   1.000
_cell.length_c   1.000
_cell.angle_alpha   90.00
_cell.angle_beta   90.00
_cell.angle_gamma   90.00
#
_symmetry.space_group_name_H-M   'P 1'
#
loop_
_entity.id
_entity.type
_entity.pdbx_description
1 polymer ?
#
loop_
_entity_poly.entity_id
_entity_poly.type
_entity_poly.pdbx_seq_one_letter_code
_entity_poly.pdbx_strand_id
1 'polypeptide(L)'
;MRHCSVQVRGLLTRDELDRYNALMEVGSYLESQRRYDLVATVQAEVDLLIQPGIERLKEKGRARDRMTQEYLEEKRRAEWEAQMSALEDEE
;
A
#
# COMPACT_ATOMS: atom_id res chain seq x y z
N MET A 1 -14.74 14.56 7.86
CA MET A 1 -14.52 13.36 7.05
C MET A 1 -13.15 12.80 7.40
N ARG A 2 -12.96 11.47 7.42
CA ARG A 2 -11.64 10.85 7.62
C ARG A 2 -11.02 10.49 6.27
N HIS A 3 -9.85 11.04 6.00
CA HIS A 3 -9.09 10.74 4.80
C HIS A 3 -8.39 9.37 4.93
N CYS A 4 -8.25 8.67 3.80
CA CYS A 4 -7.32 7.56 3.72
C CYS A 4 -5.86 8.05 3.78
N SER A 5 -4.92 7.13 4.04
CA SER A 5 -3.51 7.49 4.04
C SER A 5 -3.06 7.93 2.65
N VAL A 6 -2.05 8.81 2.59
CA VAL A 6 -1.48 9.30 1.32
C VAL A 6 -0.99 8.15 0.44
N GLN A 7 -0.46 7.09 1.05
CA GLN A 7 0.01 5.88 0.34
C GLN A 7 -1.15 5.14 -0.34
N VAL A 8 -2.28 4.95 0.35
CA VAL A 8 -3.47 4.32 -0.24
C VAL A 8 -4.04 5.19 -1.34
N ARG A 9 -4.16 6.51 -1.11
CA ARG A 9 -4.65 7.46 -2.12
C ARG A 9 -3.81 7.42 -3.40
N GLY A 10 -2.48 7.35 -3.27
CA GLY A 10 -1.54 7.28 -4.39
C GLY A 10 -1.60 5.97 -5.20
N LEU A 11 -2.36 4.97 -4.73
CA LEU A 11 -2.54 3.69 -5.41
C LEU A 11 -3.95 3.51 -5.98
N LEU A 12 -4.84 4.50 -5.82
CA LEU A 12 -6.14 4.50 -6.48
C LEU A 12 -5.97 4.72 -7.99
N THR A 13 -6.82 4.06 -8.77
CA THR A 13 -6.97 4.36 -10.20
C THR A 13 -7.56 5.75 -10.39
N ARG A 14 -7.52 6.26 -11.62
CA ARG A 14 -8.09 7.58 -11.93
C ARG A 14 -9.57 7.66 -11.51
N ASP A 15 -10.37 6.68 -11.91
CA ASP A 15 -11.81 6.66 -11.64
C ASP A 15 -12.12 6.52 -10.14
N GLU A 16 -11.36 5.67 -9.43
CA GLU A 16 -11.48 5.54 -7.97
C GLU A 16 -11.11 6.86 -7.27
N LEU A 17 -10.05 7.54 -7.71
CA LEU A 17 -9.59 8.79 -7.13
C LEU A 17 -10.60 9.92 -7.36
N ASP A 18 -11.19 10.01 -8.55
CA ASP A 18 -12.21 11.00 -8.88
C ASP A 18 -13.48 10.76 -8.03
N ARG A 19 -13.93 9.51 -7.88
CA ARG A 19 -15.04 9.15 -6.97
C ARG A 19 -14.71 9.46 -5.51
N TYR A 20 -13.49 9.16 -5.07
CA TYR A 20 -13.04 9.46 -3.72
C TYR A 20 -13.11 10.96 -3.45
N ASN A 21 -12.54 11.79 -4.34
CA ASN A 21 -12.55 13.24 -4.16
C ASN A 21 -13.98 13.80 -4.11
N ALA A 22 -14.89 13.30 -4.96
CA ALA A 22 -16.29 13.71 -4.96
C ALA A 22 -17.00 13.34 -3.64
N LEU A 23 -16.80 12.13 -3.11
CA LEU A 23 -17.36 11.73 -1.81
C LEU A 23 -16.80 12.56 -0.65
N MET A 24 -15.51 12.92 -0.71
CA MET A 24 -14.89 13.80 0.29
C MET A 24 -15.49 15.21 0.27
N GLU A 25 -15.80 15.74 -0.91
CA GLU A 25 -16.49 17.03 -1.07
C GLU A 25 -17.91 16.97 -0.50
N VAL A 26 -18.70 15.95 -0.87
CA VAL A 26 -20.06 15.74 -0.36
C VAL A 26 -20.05 15.59 1.16
N GLY A 27 -19.14 14.79 1.70
CA GLY A 27 -19.01 14.60 3.15
C GLY A 27 -18.65 15.90 3.87
N SER A 28 -17.72 16.68 3.33
CA SER A 28 -17.34 18.00 3.86
C SER A 28 -18.53 18.98 3.86
N TYR A 29 -19.34 18.98 2.79
CA TYR A 29 -20.56 19.77 2.72
C TYR A 29 -21.56 19.36 3.80
N LEU A 30 -21.80 18.06 3.99
CA LEU A 30 -22.72 17.56 5.02
C LEU A 30 -22.26 17.92 6.44
N GLU A 31 -20.96 17.88 6.71
CA GLU A 31 -20.39 18.37 7.98
C GLU A 31 -20.64 19.86 8.18
N SER A 32 -20.51 20.68 7.13
CA SER A 32 -20.81 22.11 7.20
C SER A 32 -22.29 22.38 7.52
N GLN A 33 -23.19 21.47 7.10
CA GLN A 33 -24.61 21.51 7.43
C GLN A 33 -24.97 20.83 8.77
N ARG A 34 -23.96 20.35 9.52
CA ARG A 34 -24.13 19.61 10.79
C ARG A 34 -24.97 18.32 10.64
N ARG A 35 -24.99 17.71 9.46
CA ARG A 35 -25.73 16.47 9.14
C ARG A 35 -24.88 15.23 9.37
N TYR A 36 -24.44 15.03 10.60
CA TYR A 36 -23.49 13.96 10.95
C TYR A 36 -24.05 12.54 10.76
N ASP A 37 -25.38 12.39 10.81
CA ASP A 37 -26.12 11.18 10.42
C ASP A 37 -25.77 10.73 8.99
N LEU A 38 -25.74 11.69 8.06
CA LEU A 38 -25.44 11.43 6.65
C LEU A 38 -23.95 11.32 6.39
N VAL A 39 -23.12 12.08 7.12
CA VAL A 39 -21.65 11.99 7.05
C VAL A 39 -21.19 10.56 7.34
N ALA A 40 -21.77 9.89 8.32
CA ALA A 40 -21.42 8.51 8.65
C ALA A 40 -21.68 7.55 7.48
N THR A 41 -22.75 7.77 6.70
CA THR A 41 -23.06 6.97 5.51
C THR A 41 -22.04 7.23 4.40
N VAL A 42 -21.71 8.50 4.13
CA VAL A 42 -20.69 8.85 3.12
C VAL A 42 -19.31 8.30 3.51
N GLN A 43 -18.97 8.34 4.81
CA GLN A 43 -17.72 7.76 5.30
C GLN A 43 -17.65 6.26 5.05
N ALA A 44 -18.74 5.51 5.25
CA ALA A 44 -18.76 4.07 4.98
C ALA A 44 -18.51 3.75 3.48
N GLU A 45 -19.07 4.56 2.58
CA GLU A 45 -18.82 4.42 1.14
C GLU A 45 -17.36 4.73 0.78
N VAL A 46 -16.76 5.74 1.41
CA VAL A 46 -15.32 6.02 1.26
C VAL A 46 -14.49 4.84 1.78
N ASP A 47 -14.82 4.29 2.95
CA ASP A 47 -14.10 3.17 3.57
C ASP A 47 -14.14 1.91 2.69
N LEU A 48 -15.24 1.68 1.97
CA LEU A 48 -15.38 0.61 0.98
C LEU A 48 -14.60 0.90 -0.31
N LEU A 49 -14.72 2.12 -0.84
CA LEU A 49 -14.09 2.55 -2.09
C LEU A 49 -12.56 2.41 -2.05
N ILE A 50 -11.93 2.63 -0.88
CA ILE A 50 -10.47 2.60 -0.74
C ILE A 50 -9.89 1.19 -0.57
N GLN A 51 -10.72 0.15 -0.36
CA GLN A 51 -10.25 -1.22 -0.13
C GLN A 51 -9.31 -1.75 -1.24
N PRO A 52 -9.58 -1.54 -2.55
CA PRO A 52 -8.66 -1.95 -3.60
C PRO A 52 -7.29 -1.28 -3.46
N GLY A 53 -7.23 0.00 -3.09
CA GLY A 53 -5.97 0.72 -2.84
C GLY A 53 -5.18 0.15 -1.66
N ILE A 54 -5.86 -0.27 -0.60
CA ILE A 54 -5.25 -0.96 0.55
C ILE A 54 -4.64 -2.30 0.11
N GLU A 55 -5.35 -3.08 -0.70
CA GLU A 55 -4.84 -4.36 -1.17
C GLU A 55 -3.64 -4.22 -2.13
N ARG A 56 -3.67 -3.23 -3.03
CA ARG A 56 -2.51 -2.87 -3.86
C ARG A 56 -1.30 -2.48 -2.99
N LEU A 57 -1.51 -1.76 -1.88
CA LEU A 57 -0.44 -1.38 -0.95
C LEU A 57 0.16 -2.60 -0.27
N LYS A 58 -0.68 -3.51 0.24
CA LYS A 58 -0.23 -4.76 0.88
C LYS A 58 0.54 -5.63 -0.11
N GLU A 59 0.09 -5.71 -1.37
CA GLU A 59 0.77 -6.48 -2.40
C GLU A 59 2.17 -5.93 -2.71
N LYS A 60 2.31 -4.60 -2.83
CA LYS A 60 3.64 -3.97 -2.96
C LYS A 60 4.56 -4.29 -1.78
N GLY A 61 4.02 -4.29 -0.56
CA GLY A 61 4.74 -4.73 0.64
C GLY A 61 5.26 -6.16 0.51
N ARG A 62 4.36 -7.11 0.19
CA ARG A 62 4.73 -8.53 -0.01
C ARG A 62 5.75 -8.72 -1.13
N ALA A 63 5.65 -7.97 -2.23
CA ALA A 63 6.60 -8.06 -3.34
C ALA A 63 8.01 -7.59 -2.94
N ARG A 64 8.10 -6.47 -2.22
CA ARG A 64 9.37 -5.98 -1.67
C ARG A 64 9.99 -7.01 -0.72
N ASP A 65 9.18 -7.61 0.14
CA ASP A 65 9.67 -8.59 1.11
C ASP A 65 10.22 -9.84 0.40
N ARG A 66 9.57 -10.32 -0.68
CA ARG A 66 10.11 -11.40 -1.54
C ARG A 66 11.45 -11.04 -2.18
N MET A 67 11.53 -9.87 -2.83
CA MET A 67 12.78 -9.40 -3.44
C MET A 67 13.92 -9.28 -2.42
N THR A 68 13.58 -8.91 -1.18
CA THR A 68 14.56 -8.81 -0.10
C THR A 68 15.08 -10.19 0.30
N GLN A 69 14.21 -11.19 0.36
CA GLN A 69 14.61 -12.58 0.63
C GLN A 69 15.50 -13.14 -0.48
N GLU A 70 15.11 -12.96 -1.75
CA GLU A 70 15.88 -13.39 -2.91
C GLU A 70 17.29 -12.77 -2.90
N TYR A 71 17.39 -11.46 -2.68
CA TYR A 71 18.68 -10.76 -2.58
C TYR A 71 19.57 -11.31 -1.44
N LEU A 72 19.00 -11.60 -0.28
CA LEU A 72 19.74 -12.16 0.86
C LEU A 72 20.16 -13.62 0.64
N GLU A 73 19.42 -14.38 -0.14
CA GLU A 73 19.79 -15.74 -0.54
C GLU A 73 20.93 -15.74 -1.57
N GLU A 74 20.84 -14.87 -2.59
CA GLU A 74 21.91 -14.68 -3.58
C GLU A 74 23.21 -14.24 -2.91
N LYS A 75 23.13 -13.28 -1.99
CA LYS A 75 24.31 -12.81 -1.25
C LYS A 75 24.95 -13.91 -0.42
N ARG A 76 24.15 -14.71 0.31
CA ARG A 76 24.66 -15.86 1.08
C ARG A 76 25.29 -16.93 0.18
N ARG A 77 24.71 -17.17 -1.00
CA ARG A 77 25.26 -18.13 -1.96
C ARG A 77 26.61 -17.67 -2.49
N ALA A 78 26.73 -16.40 -2.89
CA ALA A 78 27.99 -15.82 -3.35
C ALA A 78 29.07 -15.84 -2.25
N GLU A 79 28.71 -15.54 -1.00
CA GLU A 79 29.64 -15.63 0.15
C GLU A 79 30.10 -17.08 0.41
N TRP A 80 29.21 -18.06 0.26
CA TRP A 80 29.56 -19.48 0.38
C TRP A 80 30.48 -19.95 -0.75
N GLU A 81 30.15 -19.62 -2.00
CA GLU A 81 30.97 -19.96 -3.17
C GLU A 81 32.38 -19.36 -3.06
N ALA A 82 32.50 -18.11 -2.60
CA ALA A 82 33.79 -17.48 -2.37
C ALA A 82 34.60 -18.17 -1.26
N GLN A 83 33.96 -18.60 -0.16
CA GLN A 83 34.62 -19.35 0.90
C GLN A 83 35.11 -20.72 0.41
N MET A 84 34.29 -21.44 -0.36
CA MET A 84 34.67 -22.74 -0.91
C MET A 84 35.85 -22.62 -1.89
N SER A 85 35.82 -21.62 -2.78
CA SER A 85 36.95 -21.36 -3.70
C SER A 85 38.23 -21.03 -2.93
N ALA A 86 38.16 -20.25 -1.85
CA ALA A 86 39.33 -19.92 -1.04
C ALA A 86 39.90 -21.15 -0.32
N LEU A 87 39.04 -22.08 0.13
CA LEU A 87 39.47 -23.35 0.73
C LEU A 87 40.12 -24.29 -0.30
N GLU A 88 39.60 -24.34 -1.53
CA GLU A 88 40.19 -25.12 -2.63
C GLU A 88 41.57 -24.59 -3.06
N ASP A 89 41.79 -23.27 -3.00
CA ASP A 89 43.07 -22.65 -3.34
C ASP A 89 44.15 -22.81 -2.23
N GLU A 90 43.75 -23.17 -1.00
CA GLU A 90 44.66 -23.39 0.14
C GLU A 90 45.17 -24.85 0.28
N GLU A 91 44.56 -25.83 -0.41
CA GLU A 91 45.00 -27.24 -0.50
C GLU A 91 46.01 -27.52 -1.63
#